data_AF-A0A5B2UVQ9-F1
#
_entry.id   AF-A0A5B2UVQ9-F1
#
_cell.length_a   1.000
_cell.length_b   1.000
_cell.length_c   1.000
_cell.angle_alpha   90.00
_cell.angle_beta   90.00
_cell.angle_gamma   90.00
#
_symmetry.space_group_name_H-M   'P 1'
#
loop_
_entity.id
_entity.type
_entity.pdbx_description
1 polymer ?
#
loop_
_entity_poly.entity_id
_entity_poly.type
_entity_poly.pdbx_seq_one_letter_code
_entity_poly.pdbx_strand_id
1 'polypeptide(L)'
;MAIDFTKGRYSVYSGRGPMAPLIGRIDEDEFVRSDTGELLYRIDGDEVYTAGTNAKYLGRISETEEGRAMVVDHNYFAHLTIVPA
;
A
#
# COMPACT_ATOMS: atom_id res chain seq x y z
N MET A 1 1.94 16.42 -2.13
CA MET A 1 2.26 16.36 -3.56
C MET A 1 2.24 14.88 -3.83
N ALA A 2 1.09 14.34 -4.24
CA ALA A 2 0.83 12.91 -4.10
C ALA A 2 1.88 12.08 -4.85
N ILE A 3 2.52 11.13 -4.15
CA ILE A 3 3.37 10.11 -4.75
C ILE A 3 2.53 9.36 -5.78
N ASP A 4 3.00 9.39 -7.02
CA ASP A 4 2.37 8.68 -8.11
C ASP A 4 2.83 7.20 -8.04
N PHE A 5 2.06 6.37 -7.35
CA PHE A 5 2.33 4.94 -7.22
C PHE A 5 2.22 4.20 -8.57
N THR A 6 1.66 4.84 -9.62
CA THR A 6 1.63 4.31 -10.99
C THR A 6 2.99 4.37 -11.69
N LYS A 7 3.96 5.11 -11.17
CA LYS A 7 5.26 5.37 -11.83
C LYS A 7 6.47 4.82 -11.08
N GLY A 8 6.27 3.85 -10.20
CA GLY A 8 7.36 3.29 -9.42
C GLY A 8 7.09 1.86 -8.95
N ARG A 9 8.17 1.22 -8.50
CA ARG A 9 8.10 -0.06 -7.81
C ARG A 9 8.14 0.18 -6.32
N TYR A 10 7.18 -0.41 -5.62
CA TYR A 10 7.08 -0.26 -4.18
C TYR A 10 6.88 -1.61 -3.52
N SER A 11 7.52 -1.80 -2.38
CA SER A 11 7.34 -2.95 -1.51
C SER A 11 6.28 -2.62 -0.44
N VAL A 12 5.30 -3.50 -0.27
CA VAL A 12 4.20 -3.33 0.68
C VAL A 12 4.34 -4.35 1.82
N TYR A 13 4.38 -3.84 3.03
CA TYR A 13 4.54 -4.62 4.25
C TYR A 13 3.27 -4.59 5.10
N SER A 14 2.97 -5.70 5.79
CA SER A 14 1.82 -5.79 6.69
C SER A 14 2.11 -5.17 8.07
N GLY A 15 1.49 -4.03 8.33
CA GLY A 15 1.62 -3.27 9.57
C GLY A 15 2.66 -2.16 9.52
N ARG A 16 3.10 -1.74 10.71
CA ARG A 16 4.02 -0.62 10.92
C ARG A 16 5.44 -1.10 11.23
N GLY A 17 6.40 -0.70 10.40
CA GLY A 17 7.83 -0.77 10.74
C GLY A 17 8.64 -1.83 9.99
N PRO A 18 9.98 -1.85 10.19
CA PRO A 18 10.92 -2.66 9.40
C PRO A 18 10.84 -4.18 9.67
N MET A 19 10.11 -4.59 10.71
CA MET A 19 9.86 -6.00 11.02
C MET A 19 8.54 -6.53 10.44
N ALA A 20 7.75 -5.66 9.80
CA ALA A 20 6.53 -6.07 9.12
C ALA A 20 6.89 -7.03 7.98
N PRO A 21 6.21 -8.18 7.83
CA PRO A 21 6.51 -9.08 6.72
C PRO A 21 6.01 -8.44 5.41
N LEU A 22 6.83 -8.57 4.37
CA LEU A 22 6.49 -8.18 3.01
C LEU A 22 5.30 -9.05 2.57
N ILE A 23 4.21 -8.39 2.20
CA ILE A 23 3.01 -9.09 1.73
C ILE A 23 2.85 -8.99 0.23
N GLY A 24 3.38 -7.93 -0.38
CA GLY A 24 3.23 -7.71 -1.80
C GLY A 24 4.05 -6.56 -2.32
N ARG A 25 3.93 -6.30 -3.62
CA ARG A 25 4.63 -5.24 -4.33
C ARG A 25 3.67 -4.56 -5.29
N ILE A 26 3.94 -3.29 -5.55
CA ILE A 26 3.28 -2.48 -6.57
C ILE A 26 4.26 -2.36 -7.73
N ASP A 27 3.77 -2.57 -8.95
CA ASP A 27 4.59 -2.56 -10.16
C ASP A 27 3.92 -1.67 -11.20
N GLU A 28 4.07 -0.36 -11.02
CA GLU A 28 3.61 0.67 -11.97
C GLU A 28 2.12 0.59 -12.33
N ASP A 29 1.28 0.06 -11.42
CA ASP A 29 -0.09 -0.34 -11.75
C ASP A 29 -1.14 -0.07 -10.66
N GLU A 30 -0.81 0.61 -9.56
CA GLU A 30 -1.74 0.90 -8.44
C GLU A 30 -2.25 -0.33 -7.69
N PHE A 31 -1.86 -1.54 -8.06
CA PHE A 31 -2.28 -2.76 -7.39
C PHE A 31 -1.15 -3.35 -6.58
N VAL A 32 -1.47 -3.77 -5.36
CA VAL A 32 -0.56 -4.56 -4.52
C VAL A 32 -0.76 -6.03 -4.86
N ARG A 33 0.26 -6.64 -5.45
CA ARG A 33 0.28 -8.07 -5.78
C ARG A 33 1.14 -8.83 -4.78
N SER A 34 0.67 -9.98 -4.30
CA SER A 34 1.49 -10.90 -3.53
C SER A 34 2.63 -11.46 -4.40
N ASP A 35 3.59 -12.13 -3.75
CA ASP A 35 4.64 -12.89 -4.44
C ASP A 35 4.05 -14.02 -5.33
N THR A 36 2.86 -14.53 -4.98
CA THR A 36 2.11 -15.52 -5.75
C THR A 36 1.36 -14.92 -6.96
N GLY A 37 1.39 -13.60 -7.14
CA GLY A 37 0.68 -12.89 -8.22
C GLY A 37 -0.79 -12.60 -7.92
N GLU A 38 -1.25 -12.82 -6.70
CA GLU A 38 -2.62 -12.53 -6.28
C GLU A 38 -2.76 -11.04 -5.94
N LEU A 39 -3.82 -10.42 -6.44
CA LEU A 39 -4.14 -9.04 -6.07
C LEU A 39 -4.62 -9.02 -4.61
N LEU A 40 -3.89 -8.29 -3.77
CA LEU A 40 -4.20 -8.14 -2.34
C LEU A 40 -4.95 -6.84 -2.07
N TYR A 41 -4.44 -5.74 -2.61
CA TYR A 41 -4.99 -4.40 -2.41
C TYR A 41 -4.99 -3.60 -3.72
N ARG A 42 -5.88 -2.63 -3.79
CA ARG A 42 -5.96 -1.63 -4.86
C ARG A 42 -5.80 -0.25 -4.25
N ILE A 43 -4.95 0.55 -4.86
CA ILE A 43 -4.79 1.97 -4.56
C ILE A 43 -5.65 2.76 -5.54
N ASP A 44 -6.35 3.76 -5.04
CA ASP A 44 -7.13 4.71 -5.82
C ASP A 44 -6.75 6.11 -5.32
N GLY A 45 -5.75 6.72 -5.96
CA GLY A 45 -5.13 7.96 -5.48
C GLY A 45 -4.53 7.81 -4.08
N ASP A 46 -5.14 8.48 -3.09
CA ASP A 46 -4.72 8.45 -1.69
C ASP A 46 -5.46 7.41 -0.85
N GLU A 47 -6.35 6.61 -1.44
CA GLU A 47 -7.16 5.63 -0.71
C GLU A 47 -6.75 4.20 -1.07
N VAL A 48 -6.78 3.31 -0.09
CA VAL A 48 -6.43 1.90 -0.28
C VAL A 48 -7.61 1.02 0.05
N TYR A 49 -7.90 0.10 -0.87
CA TYR A 49 -8.99 -0.85 -0.78
C TYR A 49 -8.43 -2.28 -0.85
N THR A 50 -9.15 -3.24 -0.30
CA THR A 50 -8.86 -4.65 -0.56
C THR A 50 -9.15 -4.98 -2.03
N ALA A 51 -8.36 -5.83 -2.64
CA ALA A 51 -8.62 -6.31 -3.99
C ALA A 51 -9.80 -7.30 -4.03
N GLY A 52 -10.44 -7.40 -5.21
CA GLY A 52 -11.56 -8.32 -5.46
C GLY A 52 -12.92 -7.64 -5.57
N THR A 53 -13.98 -8.45 -5.75
CA THR A 53 -15.37 -8.00 -5.94
C THR A 53 -16.00 -7.34 -4.72
N ASN A 54 -15.48 -7.64 -3.51
CA ASN A 54 -15.90 -7.01 -2.26
C ASN A 54 -14.81 -6.07 -1.73
N ALA A 55 -14.36 -5.15 -2.58
CA ALA A 55 -13.36 -4.16 -2.19
C ALA A 55 -13.82 -3.37 -0.97
N LYS A 56 -13.12 -3.51 0.15
CA LYS A 56 -13.37 -2.77 1.39
C LYS A 56 -12.31 -1.70 1.54
N TYR A 57 -12.74 -0.51 1.90
CA TYR A 57 -11.83 0.56 2.28
C TYR A 57 -11.00 0.10 3.49
N LEU A 58 -9.67 0.16 3.34
CA LEU A 58 -8.72 -0.19 4.37
C LEU A 58 -8.27 1.06 5.13
N GLY A 59 -7.95 2.11 4.39
CA GLY A 59 -7.38 3.33 4.95
C GLY A 59 -6.88 4.26 3.84
N ARG A 60 -6.34 5.39 4.27
CA ARG A 60 -5.73 6.37 3.39
C ARG A 60 -4.22 6.24 3.43
N ILE A 61 -3.59 6.52 2.32
CA ILE A 61 -2.15 6.69 2.21
C ILE A 61 -1.78 7.99 2.92
N SER A 62 -0.81 7.86 3.82
CA SER A 62 -0.14 8.95 4.52
C SER A 62 1.31 8.89 4.13
N GLU A 63 1.72 9.82 3.30
CA GLU A 63 3.11 10.00 2.89
C GLU A 63 3.95 10.37 4.12
N THR A 64 5.14 9.77 4.20
CA THR A 64 6.13 10.02 5.25
C THR A 64 7.44 10.46 4.61
N GLU A 65 8.46 10.73 5.42
CA GLU A 65 9.77 11.13 4.90
C GLU A 65 10.42 10.03 4.03
N GLU A 66 11.28 10.45 3.09
CA GLU A 66 12.06 9.59 2.19
C GLU A 66 11.24 8.77 1.16
N GLY A 67 10.07 9.25 0.74
CA GLY A 67 9.27 8.58 -0.29
C GLY A 67 8.55 7.32 0.19
N ARG A 68 8.55 7.07 1.49
CA ARG A 68 7.77 6.01 2.14
C ARG A 68 6.35 6.51 2.37
N ALA A 69 5.39 5.61 2.34
CA ALA A 69 4.02 5.92 2.69
C ALA A 69 3.43 4.85 3.62
N MET A 70 2.45 5.23 4.42
CA MET A 70 1.76 4.34 5.35
C MET A 70 0.27 4.39 5.10
N VAL A 71 -0.40 3.25 5.09
CA VAL A 71 -1.86 3.18 5.00
C VAL A 71 -2.43 3.21 6.40
N VAL A 72 -3.11 4.31 6.73
CA VAL A 72 -3.71 4.55 8.05
C VAL A 72 -5.22 4.60 7.95
N ASP A 73 -5.91 3.95 8.88
CA ASP A 73 -7.36 4.03 8.98
C ASP A 73 -7.83 5.28 9.76
N HIS A 74 -9.14 5.39 10.00
CA HIS A 74 -9.72 6.51 10.74
C HIS A 74 -9.25 6.59 12.21
N ASN A 75 -8.76 5.48 12.78
CA ASN A 75 -8.20 5.40 14.13
C ASN A 75 -6.70 5.70 14.18
N TYR A 76 -6.11 6.14 13.06
CA TYR A 76 -4.65 6.33 12.92
C TYR A 76 -3.85 5.04 13.13
N PHE A 77 -4.46 3.88 12.89
CA PHE A 77 -3.79 2.60 12.92
C PHE A 77 -3.16 2.34 11.55
N ALA A 78 -1.85 2.11 11.54
CA ALA A 78 -1.12 1.79 10.32
C ALA A 78 -1.31 0.31 9.98
N HIS A 79 -2.09 0.06 8.93
CA HIS A 79 -2.37 -1.28 8.41
C HIS A 79 -1.28 -1.77 7.46
N LEU A 80 -0.75 -0.87 6.63
CA LEU A 80 0.26 -1.21 5.63
C LEU A 80 1.36 -0.15 5.61
N THR A 81 2.56 -0.56 5.24
CA THR A 81 3.67 0.36 4.93
C THR A 81 4.13 0.11 3.50
N ILE A 82 4.15 1.17 2.70
CA ILE A 82 4.62 1.20 1.31
C ILE A 82 6.00 1.85 1.30
N VAL A 83 7.00 1.12 0.81
CA VAL A 83 8.39 1.58 0.76
C VAL A 83 8.86 1.53 -0.69
N PRO A 84 9.51 2.58 -1.20
CA PRO A 84 10.10 2.53 -2.55
C PRO A 84 11.16 1.43 -2.61
N ALA A 85 11.11 0.61 -3.64
CA ALA A 85 12.01 -0.52 -3.86
C ALA A 85 13.26 -0.13 -4.67
#